data_AF-A0A968MF15-F1
#
_entry.id   AF-A0A968MF15-F1
#
_cell.length_a   1.000
_cell.length_b   1.000
_cell.length_c   1.000
_cell.angle_alpha   90.00
_cell.angle_beta   90.00
_cell.angle_gamma   90.00
#
_symmetry.space_group_name_H-M   'P 1'
#
loop_
_entity.id
_entity.type
_entity.pdbx_description
1 polymer ?
#
loop_
_entity_poly.entity_id
_entity_poly.type
_entity_poly.pdbx_seq_one_letter_code
_entity_poly.pdbx_strand_id
1 'polypeptide(L)'
;MTRTKLDISTIDIPENITNLLLSLSRKNTEKRKKAHNTLLNYKRTALPFLIKSLSSKNKNLRWEAAKIISEFAFEETIPELIGLLNDEHTDIRWIAADGLIKIGRNSLVPLLKQLNINRDQIFLNAGAHKVLTELLNGEEKKEI
;
A
#
# COMPACT_ATOMS: atom_id res chain seq x y z
N MET A 1 -37.52 8.98 -21.66
CA MET A 1 -36.85 7.79 -21.09
C MET A 1 -35.51 7.63 -21.81
N THR A 2 -34.49 8.34 -21.37
CA THR A 2 -33.43 7.90 -20.42
C THR A 2 -32.40 6.96 -21.05
N ARG A 3 -31.23 7.53 -21.36
CA ARG A 3 -29.91 7.02 -20.95
C ARG A 3 -28.88 8.10 -21.27
N THR A 4 -28.70 9.02 -20.32
CA THR A 4 -27.55 9.91 -20.29
C THR A 4 -26.32 9.03 -20.09
N LYS A 5 -25.53 8.83 -21.15
CA LYS A 5 -24.15 8.34 -21.01
C LYS A 5 -23.46 9.35 -20.09
N LEU A 6 -23.04 8.91 -18.91
CA LEU A 6 -22.04 9.65 -18.15
C LEU A 6 -20.78 9.66 -19.01
N ASP A 7 -20.48 10.81 -19.61
CA ASP A 7 -19.23 11.07 -20.29
C ASP A 7 -18.13 11.22 -19.23
N ILE A 8 -17.43 10.11 -18.99
CA ILE A 8 -16.32 10.01 -18.04
C ILE A 8 -15.08 10.81 -18.44
N SER A 9 -15.09 11.49 -19.60
CA SER A 9 -13.99 12.34 -20.06
C SER A 9 -13.97 13.77 -19.48
N THR A 10 -14.97 14.12 -18.64
CA THR A 10 -15.09 15.46 -18.01
C THR A 10 -14.88 15.47 -16.49
N ILE A 11 -14.45 14.35 -15.90
CA ILE A 11 -14.21 14.30 -14.45
C ILE A 11 -12.82 14.89 -14.17
N ASP A 12 -12.76 15.94 -13.36
CA ASP A 12 -11.53 16.41 -12.72
C ASP A 12 -11.07 15.35 -11.70
N ILE A 13 -10.52 14.25 -12.23
CA ILE A 13 -10.09 13.06 -11.47
C ILE A 13 -9.15 13.45 -10.29
N PRO A 14 -8.20 14.39 -10.45
CA PRO A 14 -7.36 14.85 -9.35
C PRO A 14 -8.13 15.44 -8.16
N GLU A 15 -9.17 16.24 -8.41
CA GLU A 15 -9.96 16.87 -7.34
C GLU A 15 -10.79 15.81 -6.58
N ASN A 16 -11.37 14.83 -7.30
CA ASN A 16 -12.13 13.75 -6.66
C ASN A 16 -11.23 12.83 -5.83
N ILE A 17 -10.06 12.43 -6.34
CA ILE A 17 -9.11 11.60 -5.58
C ILE A 17 -8.63 12.32 -4.32
N THR A 18 -8.34 13.62 -4.41
CA THR A 18 -7.94 14.41 -3.24
C THR A 18 -9.02 14.43 -2.16
N ASN A 19 -10.29 14.60 -2.55
CA ASN A 19 -11.42 14.55 -1.62
C ASN A 19 -11.62 13.17 -0.97
N LEU A 20 -11.38 12.09 -1.72
CA LEU A 20 -11.38 10.72 -1.20
C LEU A 20 -10.25 10.51 -0.19
N LEU A 21 -9.04 10.98 -0.48
CA LEU A 21 -7.90 10.91 0.46
C LEU A 21 -8.16 11.69 1.75
N LEU A 22 -8.74 12.90 1.65
CA LEU A 22 -9.16 13.65 2.83
C LEU A 22 -10.19 12.88 3.65
N SER A 23 -11.08 12.15 3.00
CA SER A 23 -12.09 11.31 3.67
C SER A 23 -11.50 10.09 4.37
N LEU A 24 -10.33 9.58 3.92
CA LEU A 24 -9.62 8.51 4.62
C LEU A 24 -9.15 8.93 6.02
N SER A 25 -8.79 10.20 6.17
CA SER A 25 -8.21 10.74 7.41
C SER A 25 -9.24 11.04 8.52
N ARG A 26 -10.55 10.95 8.23
CA ARG A 26 -11.64 11.37 9.13
C ARG A 26 -12.13 10.23 10.02
N LYS A 27 -12.65 10.56 11.21
CA LYS A 27 -13.16 9.58 12.21
C LYS A 27 -14.37 8.75 11.74
N ASN A 28 -15.13 9.20 10.74
CA ASN A 28 -16.32 8.49 10.29
C ASN A 28 -15.95 7.22 9.50
N THR A 29 -16.14 6.07 10.12
CA THR A 29 -15.77 4.74 9.60
C THR A 29 -16.45 4.40 8.26
N GLU A 30 -17.72 4.74 8.08
CA GLU A 30 -18.43 4.41 6.83
C GLU A 30 -17.96 5.25 5.65
N LYS A 31 -17.71 6.55 5.87
CA LYS A 31 -17.12 7.41 4.84
C LYS A 31 -15.70 6.96 4.48
N ARG A 32 -14.91 6.51 5.47
CA ARG A 32 -13.57 5.98 5.25
C ARG A 32 -13.59 4.71 4.42
N LYS A 33 -14.42 3.73 4.77
CA LYS A 33 -14.60 2.48 4.00
C LYS A 33 -15.04 2.76 2.56
N LYS A 34 -16.01 3.66 2.37
CA LYS A 34 -16.45 4.04 1.02
C LYS A 34 -15.33 4.67 0.21
N ALA A 35 -14.58 5.61 0.81
CA ALA A 35 -13.43 6.24 0.16
C ALA A 35 -12.36 5.20 -0.21
N HIS A 36 -12.03 4.30 0.72
CA HIS A 36 -11.10 3.19 0.51
C HIS A 36 -11.51 2.33 -0.70
N ASN A 37 -12.73 1.79 -0.70
CA ASN A 37 -13.23 0.96 -1.80
C ASN A 37 -13.28 1.71 -3.14
N THR A 38 -13.56 3.01 -3.09
CA THR A 38 -13.57 3.84 -4.30
C THR A 38 -12.16 4.00 -4.86
N LEU A 39 -11.18 4.27 -4.01
CA LEU A 39 -9.77 4.38 -4.41
C LEU A 39 -9.21 3.06 -4.96
N LEU A 40 -9.64 1.91 -4.41
CA LEU A 40 -9.32 0.60 -4.98
C LEU A 40 -9.77 0.47 -6.45
N ASN A 41 -10.96 0.99 -6.77
CA ASN A 41 -11.49 0.95 -8.14
C ASN A 41 -10.73 1.87 -9.12
N TYR A 42 -10.10 2.95 -8.62
CA TYR A 42 -9.24 3.82 -9.43
C TYR A 42 -7.91 3.18 -9.83
N LYS A 43 -7.47 2.13 -9.12
CA LYS A 43 -6.24 1.37 -9.43
C LYS A 43 -5.03 2.30 -9.66
N ARG A 44 -4.33 2.15 -10.80
CA ARG A 44 -3.12 2.91 -11.16
C ARG A 44 -3.37 4.43 -11.23
N THR A 45 -4.60 4.88 -11.50
CA THR A 45 -4.93 6.31 -11.51
C THR A 45 -4.81 6.94 -10.13
N ALA A 46 -5.10 6.20 -9.06
CA ALA A 46 -4.93 6.68 -7.69
C ALA A 46 -3.51 6.53 -7.15
N LEU A 47 -2.68 5.72 -7.80
CA LEU A 47 -1.39 5.32 -7.27
C LEU A 47 -0.45 6.50 -6.94
N PRO A 48 -0.23 7.51 -7.82
CA PRO A 48 0.66 8.62 -7.50
C PRO A 48 0.21 9.42 -6.27
N PHE A 49 -1.10 9.54 -6.07
CA PHE A 49 -1.68 10.27 -4.94
C PHE A 49 -1.57 9.47 -3.63
N LEU A 50 -1.71 8.15 -3.71
CA LEU A 50 -1.51 7.25 -2.58
C LEU A 50 -0.04 7.20 -2.16
N ILE A 51 0.89 7.11 -3.11
CA ILE A 51 2.34 7.17 -2.85
C ILE A 51 2.69 8.47 -2.12
N LYS A 52 2.20 9.61 -2.61
CA LYS A 52 2.38 10.90 -1.93
C LYS A 52 1.84 10.91 -0.50
N SER A 53 0.74 10.19 -0.26
CA SER A 53 0.09 10.11 1.06
C SER A 53 0.88 9.27 2.07
N LEU A 54 1.82 8.43 1.61
CA LEU A 54 2.70 7.66 2.49
C LEU A 54 3.64 8.55 3.33
N SER A 55 3.94 9.76 2.88
CA SER A 55 4.75 10.73 3.63
C SER A 55 3.93 11.63 4.56
N SER A 56 2.64 11.36 4.73
CA SER A 56 1.77 12.19 5.56
C SER A 56 2.12 12.07 7.04
N LYS A 57 2.14 13.22 7.74
CA LYS A 57 2.21 13.26 9.22
C LYS A 57 0.95 12.69 9.88
N ASN A 58 -0.16 12.61 9.15
CA ASN A 58 -1.37 11.98 9.65
C ASN A 58 -1.25 10.45 9.51
N LYS A 59 -1.02 9.77 10.64
CA LYS A 59 -0.92 8.30 10.72
C LYS A 59 -2.09 7.60 10.02
N ASN A 60 -3.33 8.05 10.21
CA ASN A 60 -4.50 7.37 9.63
C ASN A 60 -4.49 7.44 8.09
N LEU A 61 -4.13 8.60 7.53
CA LEU A 61 -4.02 8.74 6.07
C LEU A 61 -2.87 7.86 5.54
N ARG A 62 -1.74 7.85 6.23
CA ARG A 62 -0.58 7.03 5.87
C ARG A 62 -0.91 5.52 5.92
N TRP A 63 -1.60 5.09 6.98
CA TRP A 63 -2.06 3.71 7.17
C TRP A 63 -3.03 3.28 6.07
N GLU A 64 -4.04 4.10 5.75
CA GLU A 64 -5.01 3.77 4.69
C GLU A 64 -4.35 3.74 3.31
N ALA A 65 -3.42 4.67 3.03
CA ALA A 65 -2.66 4.66 1.79
C ALA A 65 -1.79 3.40 1.66
N ALA A 66 -1.08 3.02 2.72
CA ALA A 66 -0.31 1.78 2.77
C ALA A 66 -1.20 0.55 2.57
N LYS A 67 -2.40 0.55 3.18
CA LYS A 67 -3.36 -0.56 3.06
C LYS A 67 -3.84 -0.74 1.62
N ILE A 68 -4.24 0.34 0.97
CA ILE A 68 -4.69 0.32 -0.44
C ILE A 68 -3.54 -0.12 -1.36
N ILE A 69 -2.32 0.39 -1.15
CA ILE A 69 -1.14 -0.01 -1.95
C ILE A 69 -0.82 -1.50 -1.75
N SER A 70 -0.88 -2.01 -0.52
CA SER A 70 -0.71 -3.44 -0.21
C SER A 70 -1.80 -4.31 -0.85
N GLU A 71 -3.02 -3.79 -1.02
CA GLU A 71 -4.11 -4.48 -1.71
C GLU A 71 -3.98 -4.44 -3.23
N PHE A 72 -3.40 -3.38 -3.79
CA PHE A 72 -3.03 -3.35 -5.20
C PHE A 72 -1.97 -4.39 -5.55
N ALA A 73 -0.97 -4.57 -4.68
CA ALA A 73 0.16 -5.48 -4.91
C ALA A 73 0.81 -5.28 -6.30
N PHE A 74 0.92 -4.03 -6.74
CA PHE A 74 1.61 -3.70 -7.99
C PHE A 74 3.12 -3.71 -7.76
N GLU A 75 3.87 -4.35 -8.66
CA GLU A 75 5.33 -4.48 -8.54
C GLU A 75 6.04 -3.12 -8.49
N GLU A 76 5.53 -2.09 -9.17
CA GLU A 76 6.12 -0.74 -9.12
C GLU A 76 6.08 -0.10 -7.72
N THR A 77 5.31 -0.67 -6.78
CA THR A 77 5.18 -0.17 -5.39
C THR A 77 6.14 -0.82 -4.40
N ILE A 78 7.00 -1.74 -4.87
CA ILE A 78 8.00 -2.40 -4.04
C ILE A 78 8.90 -1.38 -3.31
N PRO A 79 9.44 -0.33 -3.95
CA PRO A 79 10.30 0.64 -3.24
C PRO A 79 9.58 1.34 -2.08
N GLU A 80 8.34 1.74 -2.29
CA GLU A 80 7.52 2.40 -1.27
C GLU A 80 7.20 1.48 -0.11
N LEU A 81 6.79 0.24 -0.40
CA LEU A 81 6.50 -0.76 0.63
C LEU A 81 7.76 -1.11 1.44
N ILE A 82 8.92 -1.22 0.80
CA ILE A 82 10.21 -1.40 1.51
C ILE A 82 10.48 -0.22 2.45
N GLY A 83 10.24 1.01 2.01
CA GLY A 83 10.39 2.20 2.86
C GLY A 83 9.49 2.15 4.11
N LEU A 84 8.26 1.66 3.95
CA LEU A 84 7.30 1.53 5.06
C LEU A 84 7.65 0.42 6.06
N LEU A 85 8.56 -0.50 5.75
CA LEU A 85 9.08 -1.45 6.74
C LEU A 85 9.86 -0.75 7.87
N ASN A 86 10.24 0.51 7.68
CA ASN A 86 10.88 1.33 8.71
C ASN A 86 9.95 2.41 9.30
N ASP A 87 8.63 2.34 9.05
CA ASP A 87 7.67 3.27 9.66
C ASP A 87 7.71 3.17 11.19
N GLU A 88 7.56 4.30 11.87
CA GLU A 88 7.53 4.37 13.34
C GLU A 88 6.39 3.52 13.94
N HIS A 89 5.29 3.33 13.20
CA HIS A 89 4.13 2.59 13.67
C HIS A 89 4.13 1.13 13.19
N THR A 90 4.03 0.20 14.14
CA THR A 90 4.10 -1.25 13.89
C THR A 90 3.03 -1.77 12.95
N ASP A 91 1.81 -1.25 13.03
CA ASP A 91 0.69 -1.63 12.15
C ASP A 91 0.95 -1.30 10.68
N ILE A 92 1.58 -0.15 10.40
CA ILE A 92 1.98 0.23 9.04
C ILE A 92 3.10 -0.68 8.53
N ARG A 93 4.09 -1.01 9.37
CA ARG A 93 5.15 -1.96 9.01
C ARG A 93 4.60 -3.34 8.63
N TRP A 94 3.56 -3.80 9.33
CA TRP A 94 2.93 -5.09 9.04
C TRP A 94 2.19 -5.09 7.71
N ILE A 95 1.47 -4.01 7.39
CA ILE A 95 0.82 -3.83 6.09
C ILE A 95 1.82 -3.83 4.95
N ALA A 96 2.96 -3.18 5.16
CA ALA A 96 4.04 -3.14 4.19
C ALA A 96 4.60 -4.54 3.90
N ALA A 97 4.89 -5.31 4.95
CA ALA A 97 5.32 -6.69 4.83
C ALA A 97 4.28 -7.55 4.10
N ASP A 98 2.99 -7.43 4.45
CA ASP A 98 1.91 -8.15 3.78
C ASP A 98 1.82 -7.78 2.29
N GLY A 99 2.04 -6.50 1.94
CA GLY A 99 2.07 -6.04 0.56
C GLY A 99 3.21 -6.68 -0.23
N LEU A 100 4.41 -6.72 0.33
CA LEU A 100 5.58 -7.36 -0.29
C LEU A 100 5.37 -8.88 -0.46
N ILE A 101 4.77 -9.54 0.54
CA ILE A 101 4.42 -10.96 0.47
C ILE A 101 3.41 -11.23 -0.65
N LYS A 102 2.38 -10.39 -0.79
CA LYS A 102 1.40 -10.50 -1.88
C LYS A 102 2.01 -10.28 -3.26
N ILE A 103 2.96 -9.35 -3.39
CA ILE A 103 3.73 -9.15 -4.62
C ILE A 103 4.59 -10.40 -4.92
N GLY A 104 5.07 -11.08 -3.88
CA GLY A 104 5.78 -12.34 -4.00
C GLY A 104 7.28 -12.17 -4.28
N ARG A 105 7.89 -13.16 -4.96
CA ARG A 105 9.36 -13.27 -5.12
C ARG A 105 10.00 -12.08 -5.82
N ASN A 106 9.25 -11.32 -6.61
CA ASN A 106 9.75 -10.10 -7.27
C ASN A 106 10.17 -9.01 -6.25
N SER A 107 9.66 -9.07 -5.02
CA SER A 107 10.07 -8.18 -3.92
C SER A 107 11.43 -8.52 -3.28
N LEU A 108 11.94 -9.75 -3.47
CA LEU A 108 13.10 -10.25 -2.73
C LEU A 108 14.40 -9.53 -3.09
N VAL A 109 14.68 -9.35 -4.39
CA VAL A 109 15.93 -8.70 -4.82
C VAL A 109 16.01 -7.25 -4.35
N PRO A 110 14.96 -6.40 -4.51
CA PRO A 110 14.96 -5.06 -3.94
C PRO A 110 15.08 -5.05 -2.42
N LEU A 111 14.40 -5.95 -1.71
CA LEU A 111 14.44 -6.04 -0.25
C LEU A 111 15.85 -6.39 0.26
N LEU A 112 16.50 -7.39 -0.34
CA LEU A 112 17.87 -7.80 0.01
C LEU A 112 18.89 -6.68 -0.25
N LYS A 113 18.73 -5.94 -1.36
CA LYS A 113 19.55 -4.75 -1.63
C LYS A 113 19.39 -3.71 -0.52
N GLN A 114 18.16 -3.44 -0.09
CA GLN A 114 17.91 -2.45 0.95
C GLN A 114 18.48 -2.88 2.32
N LEU A 115 18.36 -4.16 2.68
CA LEU A 115 18.95 -4.72 3.90
C LEU A 115 20.47 -4.58 3.91
N ASN A 116 21.13 -4.80 2.77
CA ASN A 116 22.57 -4.65 2.66
C ASN A 116 23.04 -3.20 2.87
N ILE A 117 22.23 -2.22 2.45
CA ILE A 117 22.51 -0.79 2.61
C ILE A 117 22.22 -0.32 4.04
N ASN A 118 21.14 -0.81 4.67
CA ASN A 118 20.64 -0.29 5.95
C ASN A 118 20.74 -1.32 7.07
N ARG A 119 21.94 -1.87 7.28
CA ARG A 119 22.18 -3.02 8.16
C ARG A 119 21.71 -2.81 9.60
N ASP A 120 21.75 -1.57 10.09
CA ASP A 120 21.42 -1.23 11.47
C ASP A 120 19.96 -0.80 11.68
N GLN A 121 19.13 -0.80 10.63
CA GLN A 121 17.71 -0.46 10.76
C GLN A 121 16.92 -1.64 11.34
N ILE A 122 16.78 -1.66 12.66
CA ILE A 122 16.10 -2.72 13.43
C ILE A 122 14.70 -3.01 12.87
N PHE A 123 13.91 -1.97 12.55
CA PHE A 123 12.54 -2.16 12.07
C PHE A 123 12.48 -2.73 10.66
N LEU A 124 13.33 -2.23 9.74
CA LEU A 124 13.48 -2.80 8.41
C LEU A 124 13.85 -4.29 8.51
N ASN A 125 14.82 -4.64 9.35
CA ASN A 125 15.28 -6.02 9.54
C ASN A 125 14.15 -6.92 10.06
N ALA A 126 13.38 -6.47 11.04
CA ALA A 126 12.24 -7.21 11.58
C ALA A 126 11.13 -7.42 10.53
N GLY A 127 10.80 -6.37 9.78
CA GLY A 127 9.81 -6.44 8.70
C GLY A 127 10.26 -7.36 7.57
N ALA A 128 11.53 -7.26 7.17
CA ALA A 128 12.11 -8.11 6.14
C ALA A 128 12.19 -9.58 6.56
N HIS A 129 12.50 -9.86 7.82
CA HIS A 129 12.49 -11.23 8.36
C HIS A 129 11.13 -11.90 8.15
N LYS A 130 10.02 -11.20 8.40
CA LYS A 130 8.66 -11.71 8.12
C LYS A 130 8.48 -12.03 6.64
N VAL A 131 8.85 -11.09 5.75
CA VAL A 131 8.71 -11.28 4.29
C VAL A 131 9.51 -12.49 3.81
N LEU A 132 10.77 -12.61 4.25
CA LEU A 132 11.65 -13.71 3.88
C LEU A 132 11.12 -15.05 4.39
N THR A 133 10.68 -15.11 5.65
CA THR A 133 10.14 -16.33 6.24
C THR A 133 8.91 -16.83 5.48
N GLU A 134 7.95 -15.95 5.19
CA GLU A 134 6.72 -16.33 4.47
C GLU A 134 7.00 -16.75 3.02
N LEU A 135 7.86 -16.02 2.30
CA LEU A 135 8.13 -16.31 0.89
C LEU A 135 9.08 -17.49 0.65
N LEU A 136 9.89 -17.86 1.65
CA LEU A 136 10.83 -18.99 1.55
C LEU A 136 10.26 -20.28 2.17
N ASN A 137 9.44 -20.19 3.23
CA ASN A 137 8.85 -21.38 3.86
C ASN A 137 7.51 -21.80 3.25
N GLY A 138 6.90 -20.97 2.39
CA GLY A 138 5.62 -21.26 1.72
C GLY A 138 5.65 -22.43 0.72
N GLU A 139 6.84 -22.96 0.39
CA GLU A 139 6.99 -24.15 -0.48
C GLU A 139 6.83 -25.47 0.29
N GLU A 140 7.24 -25.54 1.57
CA GLU A 140 7.13 -26.76 2.38
C GLU A 140 5.67 -27.17 2.67
N LYS A 141 4.73 -26.22 2.61
CA LYS A 141 3.31 -26.46 2.91
C LYS A 141 2.45 -26.88 1.71
N LYS A 142 3.02 -26.96 0.50
CA LYS A 142 2.26 -27.30 -0.72
C LYS A 142 2.40 -28.76 -1.16
N GLU A 143 3.16 -29.58 -0.42
CA GLU A 143 3.44 -30.99 -0.76
C GLU A 143 2.81 -32.03 0.20
N ILE A 144 1.74 -31.68 0.93
CA ILE A 144 1.00 -32.62 1.81
C ILE A 144 -0.46 -32.70 1.41
#